data_AF-A0A6C0HVA1-F1
#
_entry.id   AF-A0A6C0HVA1-F1
#
_cell.length_a   1.000
_cell.length_b   1.000
_cell.length_c   1.000
_cell.angle_alpha   90.00
_cell.angle_beta   90.00
_cell.angle_gamma   90.00
#
_symmetry.space_group_name_H-M   'P 1'
#
loop_
_entity.id
_entity.type
_entity.pdbx_description
1 polymer ?
#
loop_
_entity_poly.entity_id
_entity_poly.type
_entity_poly.pdbx_seq_one_letter_code
_entity_poly.pdbx_strand_id
1 'polypeptide(L)'
;MSTQRKSGVEYPTLSNGKPNPKYVDLLDEDPSIAGQKFVCLSFISPENILKKREHFLYEKFVQQWDMTKSMEKFTEFLNFLSFKYSLDVQKVIEDFNEFVKEEEPKLKESASVVEDDYKNFLDKNEERLNGDFNKANEFQTSVRGLKVRGVFSTQEESEKHCNKLRERDPTHDIYVGQVGVWMPFEPNAYKTGKVEFMEPELNRLHQEKIANEMKAKEAFDERIKAAKRKAIEENIEKARKSGNKLTQSIDEQGNLVGVNNMNFDDREVADDKGREEHEKQVMENAEAFAQKNKVD
;
A
#
# COMPACT_ATOMS: atom_id res chain seq x y z
N MET A 1 -10.89 -7.01 26.39
CA MET A 1 -9.68 -7.51 25.71
C MET A 1 -8.66 -6.39 25.66
N SER A 2 -7.51 -6.53 26.32
CA SER A 2 -6.45 -5.52 26.29
C SER A 2 -5.68 -5.66 24.98
N THR A 3 -5.85 -4.70 24.07
CA THR A 3 -5.15 -4.68 22.78
C THR A 3 -3.66 -4.47 23.06
N GLN A 4 -2.85 -5.51 22.91
CA GLN A 4 -1.40 -5.42 23.07
C GLN A 4 -0.83 -4.43 22.05
N ARG A 5 -0.28 -3.33 22.54
CA ARG A 5 0.38 -2.30 21.72
C ARG A 5 1.69 -2.86 21.17
N LYS A 6 1.82 -2.89 19.84
CA LYS A 6 3.06 -3.26 19.11
C LYS A 6 4.18 -2.26 19.41
N SER A 7 5.39 -2.78 19.62
CA SER A 7 6.62 -1.99 19.81
C SER A 7 7.02 -1.25 18.53
N GLY A 8 7.46 0.01 18.66
CA GLY A 8 7.93 0.85 17.54
C GLY A 8 6.87 1.72 16.84
N VAL A 9 5.61 1.68 17.29
CA VAL A 9 4.54 2.56 16.78
C VAL A 9 4.16 3.55 17.88
N GLU A 10 4.17 4.84 17.56
CA GLU A 10 3.63 5.89 18.43
C GLU A 10 2.11 5.85 18.37
N TYR A 11 1.45 5.77 19.53
CA TYR A 11 -0.01 5.68 19.61
C TYR A 11 -0.64 7.05 19.91
N PRO A 12 -1.88 7.31 19.46
CA PRO A 12 -2.59 8.57 19.72
C PRO A 12 -2.78 8.86 21.21
N THR A 13 -2.92 7.80 22.01
CA THR A 13 -3.08 7.88 23.47
C THR A 13 -1.92 7.20 24.17
N LEU A 14 -1.49 7.77 25.28
CA LEU A 14 -0.57 7.15 26.23
C LEU A 14 -1.23 5.94 26.91
N SER A 15 -0.46 5.13 27.63
CA SER A 15 -0.98 3.97 28.40
C SER A 15 -1.97 4.37 29.50
N ASN A 16 -1.95 5.64 29.90
CA ASN A 16 -2.86 6.24 30.89
C ASN A 16 -4.13 6.87 30.26
N GLY A 17 -4.33 6.72 28.93
CA GLY A 17 -5.49 7.27 28.21
C GLY A 17 -5.42 8.76 27.87
N LYS A 18 -4.37 9.49 28.28
CA LYS A 18 -4.17 10.89 27.89
C LYS A 18 -3.63 10.99 26.45
N PRO A 19 -3.90 12.09 25.71
CA PRO A 19 -3.35 12.30 24.38
C PRO A 19 -1.81 12.32 24.42
N ASN A 20 -1.18 11.68 23.45
CA ASN A 20 0.27 11.60 23.34
C ASN A 20 0.82 12.87 22.66
N PRO A 21 1.61 13.72 23.35
CA PRO A 21 2.14 14.95 22.77
C PRO A 21 3.19 14.72 21.66
N LYS A 22 3.71 13.50 21.53
CA LYS A 22 4.62 13.11 20.43
C LYS A 22 3.88 12.57 19.21
N TYR A 23 2.60 12.23 19.35
CA TYR A 23 1.80 11.72 18.25
C TYR A 23 1.25 12.88 17.44
N VAL A 24 1.61 12.94 16.16
CA VAL A 24 1.05 13.87 15.18
C VAL A 24 0.24 13.02 14.22
N ASP A 25 -1.08 13.25 14.20
CA ASP A 25 -1.92 12.66 13.15
C ASP A 25 -1.70 13.45 11.86
N LEU A 26 -1.29 12.76 10.81
CA LEU A 26 -1.12 13.36 9.49
C LEU A 26 -2.34 13.15 8.60
N LEU A 27 -3.31 12.36 9.06
CA LEU A 27 -4.50 11.98 8.31
C LEU A 27 -5.77 12.51 9.00
N ASP A 28 -5.65 13.60 9.74
CA ASP A 28 -6.81 14.26 10.32
C ASP A 28 -7.77 14.76 9.23
N GLU A 29 -9.06 14.61 9.50
CA GLU A 29 -10.10 15.04 8.58
C GLU A 29 -10.49 16.48 8.89
N ASP A 30 -10.56 17.31 7.85
CA ASP A 30 -11.00 18.69 7.99
C ASP A 30 -12.51 18.77 8.32
N PRO A 31 -12.95 19.80 9.07
CA PRO A 31 -14.36 20.01 9.33
C PRO A 31 -15.15 20.19 8.03
N SER A 32 -16.29 19.50 7.94
CA SER A 32 -17.13 19.51 6.74
C SER A 32 -17.63 20.91 6.41
N ILE A 33 -17.46 21.34 5.17
CA ILE A 33 -17.99 22.61 4.68
C ILE A 33 -19.43 22.40 4.18
N ALA A 34 -20.36 23.24 4.64
CA ALA A 34 -21.75 23.16 4.22
C ALA A 34 -21.86 23.33 2.70
N GLY A 35 -22.58 22.42 2.06
CA GLY A 35 -22.76 22.40 0.61
C GLY A 35 -21.59 21.81 -0.19
N GLN A 36 -20.47 21.49 0.47
CA GLN A 36 -19.21 21.11 -0.17
C GLN A 36 -18.66 19.82 0.46
N LYS A 37 -19.39 18.72 0.29
CA LYS A 37 -18.99 17.41 0.83
C LYS A 37 -18.26 16.54 -0.19
N PHE A 38 -18.59 16.69 -1.47
CA PHE A 38 -18.02 15.88 -2.55
C PHE A 38 -17.39 16.75 -3.60
N VAL A 39 -16.27 16.31 -4.18
CA VAL A 39 -15.54 17.02 -5.23
C VAL A 39 -15.30 16.10 -6.41
N CYS A 40 -15.51 16.61 -7.62
CA CYS A 40 -15.07 15.96 -8.85
C CYS A 40 -13.66 16.45 -9.20
N LEU A 41 -12.71 15.54 -9.36
CA LEU A 41 -11.32 15.83 -9.64
C LEU A 41 -10.87 15.15 -10.93
N SER A 42 -9.98 15.82 -11.67
CA SER A 42 -9.18 15.20 -12.73
C SER A 42 -7.71 15.34 -12.38
N PHE A 43 -6.97 14.25 -12.55
CA PHE A 43 -5.52 14.24 -12.37
C PHE A 43 -4.85 14.19 -13.74
N ILE A 44 -3.67 14.79 -13.82
CA ILE A 44 -2.74 14.64 -14.92
C ILE A 44 -1.41 14.28 -14.27
N SER A 45 -0.98 13.02 -14.36
CA SER A 45 0.35 12.66 -13.86
C SER A 45 1.26 12.19 -14.97
N PRO A 46 2.41 12.86 -15.11
CA PRO A 46 3.40 12.49 -16.09
C PRO A 46 4.31 11.39 -15.57
N GLU A 47 3.82 10.40 -14.83
CA GLU A 47 4.65 9.37 -14.16
C GLU A 47 5.57 8.63 -15.15
N ASN A 48 5.12 8.40 -16.39
CA ASN A 48 5.95 7.83 -17.45
C ASN A 48 7.06 8.79 -17.95
N ILE A 49 6.85 10.10 -17.83
CA ILE A 49 7.82 11.16 -18.19
C ILE A 49 8.74 11.47 -17.00
N LEU A 50 8.26 11.38 -15.76
CA LEU A 50 9.07 11.51 -14.54
C LEU A 50 10.09 10.38 -14.44
N LYS A 51 9.75 9.16 -14.88
CA LYS A 51 10.74 8.09 -15.09
C LYS A 51 11.87 8.52 -16.04
N LYS A 52 11.57 9.30 -17.10
CA LYS A 52 12.61 9.87 -17.98
C LYS A 52 13.49 10.88 -17.25
N ARG A 53 12.93 11.66 -16.31
CA ARG A 53 13.68 12.57 -15.44
C ARG A 53 14.56 11.81 -14.44
N GLU A 54 14.07 10.73 -13.84
CA GLU A 54 14.87 9.86 -12.97
C GLU A 54 16.00 9.17 -13.76
N HIS A 55 15.71 8.70 -14.98
CA HIS A 55 16.74 8.19 -15.89
C HIS A 55 17.77 9.25 -16.27
N PHE A 56 17.35 10.50 -16.48
CA PHE A 56 18.26 11.62 -16.73
C PHE A 56 19.14 11.94 -15.50
N LEU A 57 18.57 11.93 -14.29
CA LEU A 57 19.33 12.09 -13.04
C LEU A 57 20.31 10.93 -12.84
N TYR A 58 19.89 9.70 -13.18
CA TYR A 58 20.74 8.52 -13.13
C TYR A 58 21.89 8.60 -14.14
N GLU A 59 21.65 9.07 -15.36
CA GLU A 59 22.69 9.31 -16.37
C GLU A 59 23.75 10.30 -15.85
N LYS A 60 23.33 11.37 -15.18
CA LYS A 60 24.22 12.34 -14.53
C LYS A 60 25.00 11.74 -13.37
N PHE A 61 24.37 10.89 -12.57
CA PHE A 61 25.07 10.13 -11.53
C PHE A 61 26.10 9.16 -12.11
N VAL A 62 25.78 8.46 -13.20
CA VAL A 62 26.71 7.55 -13.88
C VAL A 62 27.93 8.30 -14.39
N GLN A 63 27.78 9.51 -14.92
CA GLN A 63 28.91 10.36 -15.34
C GLN A 63 29.85 10.70 -14.17
N GLN A 64 29.30 11.03 -13.00
CA GLN A 64 30.09 11.30 -11.79
C GLN A 64 30.75 10.03 -11.23
N TRP A 65 30.01 8.92 -11.21
CA TRP A 65 30.51 7.63 -10.77
C TRP A 65 31.62 7.09 -11.68
N ASP A 66 31.52 7.32 -12.98
CA ASP A 66 32.53 6.95 -13.97
C ASP A 66 33.85 7.70 -13.74
N MET A 67 33.81 8.98 -13.36
CA MET A 67 35.00 9.71 -12.91
C MET A 67 35.66 9.08 -11.67
N THR A 68 34.87 8.74 -10.64
CA THR A 68 35.40 8.09 -9.43
C THR A 68 35.98 6.71 -9.74
N LYS A 69 35.31 5.92 -10.59
CA LYS A 69 35.81 4.61 -11.01
C LYS A 69 37.04 4.70 -11.90
N SER A 70 37.11 5.70 -12.78
CA SER A 70 38.28 5.96 -13.60
C SER A 70 39.50 6.26 -12.74
N MET A 71 39.36 7.06 -11.67
CA MET A 71 40.43 7.31 -10.71
C MET A 71 40.91 6.03 -10.00
N GLU A 72 39.99 5.14 -9.59
CA GLU A 72 40.36 3.83 -9.04
C GLU A 72 41.15 2.98 -10.05
N LYS A 73 40.74 2.99 -11.33
CA LYS A 73 41.42 2.25 -12.41
C LYS A 73 42.79 2.84 -12.75
N PHE A 74 42.96 4.16 -12.69
CA PHE A 74 44.27 4.78 -12.83
C PHE A 74 45.22 4.37 -11.71
N THR A 75 44.74 4.27 -10.47
CA THR A 75 45.53 3.75 -9.34
C THR A 75 45.93 2.29 -9.56
N GLU A 76 45.02 1.43 -10.04
CA GLU A 76 45.37 0.04 -10.42
C GLU A 76 46.40 -0.02 -11.55
N PHE A 77 46.30 0.86 -12.55
CA PHE A 77 47.25 0.94 -13.66
C PHE A 77 48.63 1.44 -13.22
N LEU A 78 48.69 2.42 -12.31
CA LEU A 78 49.94 2.89 -11.72
C LEU A 78 50.62 1.79 -10.91
N ASN A 79 49.86 0.98 -10.17
CA ASN A 79 50.38 -0.22 -9.50
C ASN A 79 51.01 -1.22 -10.50
N PHE A 80 50.34 -1.44 -11.64
CA PHE A 80 50.87 -2.30 -12.69
C PHE A 80 52.15 -1.75 -13.34
N LEU A 81 52.20 -0.45 -13.64
CA LEU A 81 53.41 0.21 -14.16
C LEU A 81 54.57 0.11 -13.18
N SER A 82 54.30 0.34 -11.89
CA SER A 82 55.31 0.26 -10.85
C SER A 82 55.86 -1.16 -10.71
N PHE A 83 55.02 -2.19 -10.86
CA PHE A 83 55.48 -3.57 -10.91
C PHE A 83 56.32 -3.88 -12.17
N LYS A 84 55.85 -3.45 -13.35
CA LYS A 84 56.50 -3.75 -14.64
C LYS A 84 57.87 -3.07 -14.81
N TYR A 85 58.01 -1.86 -14.30
CA TYR A 85 59.24 -1.06 -14.42
C TYR A 85 60.06 -1.02 -13.13
N SER A 86 59.69 -1.82 -12.12
CA SER A 86 60.32 -1.83 -10.79
C SER A 86 60.43 -0.44 -10.16
N LEU A 87 59.38 0.38 -10.33
CA LEU A 87 59.28 1.68 -9.67
C LEU A 87 58.80 1.47 -8.23
N ASP A 88 59.17 2.39 -7.36
CA ASP A 88 58.70 2.41 -5.98
C ASP A 88 57.21 2.77 -5.94
N VAL A 89 56.37 1.77 -5.68
CA VAL A 89 54.91 1.87 -5.66
C VAL A 89 54.44 2.94 -4.68
N GLN A 90 55.10 3.07 -3.52
CA GLN A 90 54.68 4.04 -2.51
C GLN A 90 54.93 5.47 -2.99
N LYS A 91 56.10 5.74 -3.57
CA LYS A 91 56.43 7.07 -4.10
C LYS A 91 55.54 7.47 -5.27
N VAL A 92 55.26 6.56 -6.20
CA VAL A 92 54.40 6.86 -7.36
C VAL A 92 52.96 7.14 -6.93
N ILE A 93 52.46 6.45 -5.90
CA ILE A 93 51.12 6.71 -5.34
C ILE A 93 51.12 8.01 -4.53
N GLU A 94 52.18 8.31 -3.78
CA GLU A 94 52.33 9.59 -3.10
C GLU A 94 52.36 10.76 -4.09
N ASP A 95 53.19 10.70 -5.13
CA ASP A 95 53.27 11.70 -6.20
C ASP A 95 51.92 11.87 -6.92
N PHE A 96 51.20 10.77 -7.18
CA PHE A 96 49.87 10.84 -7.78
C PHE A 96 48.84 11.48 -6.85
N ASN A 97 48.86 11.15 -5.56
CA ASN A 97 47.97 11.78 -4.58
C ASN A 97 48.32 13.25 -4.34
N GLU A 98 49.59 13.62 -4.41
CA GLU A 98 50.05 15.00 -4.31
C GLU A 98 49.65 15.80 -5.54
N PHE A 99 49.81 15.23 -6.74
CA PHE A 99 49.29 15.78 -8.00
C PHE A 99 47.77 15.97 -7.95
N VAL A 100 47.03 14.96 -7.46
CA VAL A 100 45.58 15.05 -7.29
C VAL A 100 45.23 16.15 -6.31
N LYS A 101 45.94 16.32 -5.18
CA LYS A 101 45.71 17.39 -4.19
C LYS A 101 46.09 18.79 -4.69
N GLU A 102 47.11 18.90 -5.54
CA GLU A 102 47.58 20.16 -6.11
C GLU A 102 46.64 20.63 -7.24
N GLU A 103 46.12 19.69 -8.02
CA GLU A 103 45.09 19.95 -9.02
C GLU A 103 43.66 19.95 -8.42
N GLU A 104 43.43 19.41 -7.22
CA GLU A 104 42.14 19.40 -6.51
C GLU A 104 41.52 20.79 -6.36
N PRO A 105 42.24 21.86 -5.94
CA PRO A 105 41.68 23.21 -5.89
C PRO A 105 41.37 23.76 -7.29
N LYS A 106 42.18 23.46 -8.33
CA LYS A 106 41.85 23.85 -9.72
C LYS A 106 40.64 23.09 -10.25
N LEU A 107 40.50 21.81 -9.90
CA LEU A 107 39.36 20.95 -10.18
C LEU A 107 38.12 21.38 -9.40
N LYS A 108 38.27 21.87 -8.16
CA LYS A 108 37.16 22.39 -7.33
C LYS A 108 36.73 23.79 -7.75
N GLU A 109 37.66 24.65 -8.15
CA GLU A 109 37.38 25.96 -8.72
C GLU A 109 36.70 25.79 -10.08
N SER A 110 37.15 24.82 -10.89
CA SER A 110 36.40 24.42 -12.09
C SER A 110 35.11 23.66 -11.78
N ALA A 111 34.95 22.99 -10.62
CA ALA A 111 33.69 22.35 -10.21
C ALA A 111 32.65 23.35 -9.68
N SER A 112 33.07 24.41 -8.97
CA SER A 112 32.18 25.51 -8.58
C SER A 112 31.83 26.37 -9.80
N VAL A 113 32.78 26.57 -10.72
CA VAL A 113 32.50 27.12 -12.05
C VAL A 113 31.59 26.20 -12.83
N VAL A 114 31.66 24.87 -12.71
CA VAL A 114 30.70 23.95 -13.35
C VAL A 114 29.33 24.02 -12.69
N GLU A 115 29.23 24.21 -11.37
CA GLU A 115 27.92 24.39 -10.70
C GLU A 115 27.29 25.74 -11.10
N ASP A 116 28.08 26.81 -11.11
CA ASP A 116 27.62 28.16 -11.48
C ASP A 116 27.42 28.29 -12.99
N ASP A 117 28.25 27.65 -13.83
CA ASP A 117 28.05 27.51 -15.27
C ASP A 117 26.88 26.58 -15.58
N TYR A 118 26.62 25.54 -14.77
CA TYR A 118 25.46 24.69 -14.93
C TYR A 118 24.18 25.41 -14.52
N LYS A 119 24.20 26.23 -13.46
CA LYS A 119 23.09 27.13 -13.11
C LYS A 119 22.88 28.18 -14.18
N ASN A 120 23.94 28.87 -14.63
CA ASN A 120 23.85 29.84 -15.73
C ASN A 120 23.45 29.19 -17.06
N PHE A 121 23.86 27.95 -17.31
CA PHE A 121 23.48 27.16 -18.48
C PHE A 121 22.02 26.74 -18.39
N LEU A 122 21.57 26.27 -17.22
CA LEU A 122 20.16 26.00 -16.95
C LEU A 122 19.36 27.28 -17.14
N ASP A 123 19.66 28.38 -16.46
CA ASP A 123 18.92 29.64 -16.59
C ASP A 123 18.90 30.18 -18.04
N LYS A 124 20.02 30.09 -18.77
CA LYS A 124 20.09 30.54 -20.18
C LYS A 124 19.42 29.58 -21.16
N ASN A 125 19.39 28.29 -20.86
CA ASN A 125 18.87 27.27 -21.76
C ASN A 125 17.56 26.66 -21.26
N GLU A 126 16.98 27.08 -20.15
CA GLU A 126 15.81 26.47 -19.54
C GLU A 126 14.64 26.51 -20.51
N GLU A 127 14.42 27.67 -21.13
CA GLU A 127 13.38 27.85 -22.15
C GLU A 127 13.64 26.99 -23.39
N ARG A 128 14.90 26.87 -23.81
CA ARG A 128 15.30 26.03 -24.95
C ARG A 128 15.19 24.55 -24.64
N LEU A 129 15.67 24.09 -23.49
CA LEU A 129 15.66 22.72 -23.01
C LEU A 129 14.24 22.27 -22.69
N ASN A 130 13.41 23.11 -22.07
CA ASN A 130 11.98 22.85 -21.94
C ASN A 130 11.31 22.83 -23.31
N GLY A 131 11.67 23.73 -24.23
CA GLY A 131 11.17 23.71 -25.61
C GLY A 131 11.54 22.43 -26.37
N ASP A 132 12.79 21.98 -26.27
CA ASP A 132 13.31 20.78 -26.92
C ASP A 132 12.75 19.52 -26.25
N PHE A 133 12.63 19.50 -24.91
CA PHE A 133 11.99 18.44 -24.15
C PHE A 133 10.50 18.34 -24.48
N ASN A 134 9.81 19.47 -24.57
CA ASN A 134 8.42 19.51 -24.99
C ASN A 134 8.28 19.01 -26.42
N LYS A 135 9.10 19.47 -27.38
CA LYS A 135 9.08 18.95 -28.77
C LYS A 135 9.36 17.44 -28.82
N ALA A 136 10.35 16.95 -28.08
CA ALA A 136 10.72 15.54 -28.04
C ALA A 136 9.69 14.64 -27.34
N ASN A 137 8.87 15.22 -26.46
CA ASN A 137 7.79 14.53 -25.76
C ASN A 137 6.40 14.99 -26.23
N GLU A 138 6.29 15.52 -27.46
CA GLU A 138 5.02 15.92 -28.09
C GLU A 138 4.17 16.90 -27.25
N PHE A 139 4.84 17.78 -26.50
CA PHE A 139 4.26 18.77 -25.58
C PHE A 139 3.38 18.15 -24.50
N GLN A 140 3.60 16.87 -24.16
CA GLN A 140 2.96 16.26 -23.01
C GLN A 140 3.42 16.94 -21.72
N THR A 141 2.46 17.30 -20.88
CA THR A 141 2.67 17.98 -19.60
C THR A 141 3.72 17.26 -18.75
N SER A 142 4.73 17.98 -18.27
CA SER A 142 5.81 17.46 -17.41
C SER A 142 5.54 17.67 -15.92
N VAL A 143 4.42 18.29 -15.57
CA VAL A 143 4.03 18.65 -14.19
C VAL A 143 2.77 17.89 -13.79
N ARG A 144 2.72 17.45 -12.53
CA ARG A 144 1.51 16.88 -11.93
C ARG A 144 0.42 17.95 -11.86
N GLY A 145 -0.68 17.72 -12.56
CA GLY A 145 -1.84 18.60 -12.58
C GLY A 145 -2.99 18.04 -11.75
N LEU A 146 -3.62 18.90 -10.94
CA LEU A 146 -4.90 18.64 -10.29
C LEU A 146 -5.90 19.67 -10.80
N LYS A 147 -7.05 19.22 -11.27
CA LYS A 147 -8.15 20.10 -11.68
C LYS A 147 -9.42 19.77 -10.90
N VAL A 148 -9.92 20.77 -10.16
CA VAL A 148 -11.24 20.72 -9.53
C VAL A 148 -12.31 20.99 -10.58
N ARG A 149 -13.22 20.04 -10.77
CA ARG A 149 -14.26 20.05 -11.82
C ARG A 149 -15.68 20.33 -11.29
N GLY A 150 -15.80 20.58 -9.99
CA GLY A 150 -17.06 20.89 -9.31
C GLY A 150 -17.04 20.38 -7.87
N VAL A 151 -17.83 21.02 -7.01
CA VAL A 151 -18.00 20.65 -5.60
C VAL A 151 -19.50 20.59 -5.30
N PHE A 152 -19.94 19.57 -4.59
CA PHE A 152 -21.34 19.20 -4.42
C PHE A 152 -21.66 18.82 -2.97
N SER A 153 -22.94 18.91 -2.63
CA SER A 153 -23.44 18.59 -1.29
C SER A 153 -23.68 17.09 -1.09
N THR A 154 -24.06 16.41 -2.18
CA THR A 154 -24.49 15.00 -2.16
C THR A 154 -23.67 14.18 -3.15
N GLN A 155 -23.54 12.89 -2.88
CA GLN A 155 -22.83 11.96 -3.76
C GLN A 155 -23.59 11.75 -5.09
N GLU A 156 -24.93 11.68 -5.04
CA GLU A 156 -25.72 11.45 -6.25
C GLU A 156 -25.57 12.60 -7.27
N GLU A 157 -25.49 13.84 -6.77
CA GLU A 157 -25.28 15.02 -7.60
C GLU A 157 -23.87 15.02 -8.24
N SER A 158 -22.84 14.65 -7.47
CA SER A 158 -21.47 14.56 -7.99
C SER A 158 -21.32 13.44 -9.00
N GLU A 159 -21.98 12.30 -8.81
CA GLU A 159 -22.02 11.19 -9.77
C GLU A 159 -22.72 11.60 -11.08
N LYS A 160 -23.88 12.25 -11.00
CA LYS A 160 -24.59 12.77 -12.18
C LYS A 160 -23.76 13.79 -12.95
N HIS A 161 -23.08 14.70 -12.24
CA HIS A 161 -22.20 15.69 -12.87
C HIS A 161 -20.95 15.04 -13.48
N CYS A 162 -20.37 14.05 -12.80
CA CYS A 162 -19.26 13.26 -13.32
C CYS A 162 -19.63 12.60 -14.65
N ASN A 163 -20.81 11.96 -14.73
CA ASN A 163 -21.29 11.32 -15.96
C ASN A 163 -21.47 12.32 -17.11
N LYS A 164 -22.11 13.46 -16.85
CA LYS A 164 -22.23 14.55 -17.85
C LYS A 164 -20.87 15.10 -18.28
N LEU A 165 -19.92 15.17 -17.36
CA LEU A 165 -18.60 15.70 -17.63
C LEU A 165 -17.75 14.74 -18.48
N ARG A 166 -17.93 13.42 -18.28
CA ARG A 166 -17.31 12.37 -19.11
C ARG A 166 -17.81 12.41 -20.54
N GLU A 167 -19.11 12.69 -20.75
CA GLU A 167 -19.66 12.88 -22.10
C GLU A 167 -19.03 14.07 -22.83
N ARG A 168 -18.69 15.14 -22.09
CA ARG A 168 -18.09 16.36 -22.66
C ARG A 168 -16.57 16.26 -22.86
N ASP A 169 -15.88 15.56 -21.96
CA ASP A 169 -14.42 15.44 -21.92
C ASP A 169 -14.03 13.96 -21.72
N PRO A 170 -14.01 13.16 -22.81
CA PRO A 170 -13.67 11.74 -22.74
C PRO A 170 -12.16 11.48 -22.54
N THR A 171 -11.35 12.53 -22.52
CA THR A 171 -9.88 12.40 -22.51
C THR A 171 -9.29 12.23 -21.12
N HIS A 172 -10.02 12.63 -20.08
CA HIS A 172 -9.54 12.61 -18.70
C HIS A 172 -10.39 11.70 -17.82
N ASP A 173 -9.73 10.92 -16.98
CA ASP A 173 -10.41 10.22 -15.89
C ASP A 173 -10.91 11.22 -14.85
N ILE A 174 -12.18 11.05 -14.45
CA ILE A 174 -12.84 11.90 -13.45
C ILE A 174 -13.16 11.06 -12.22
N TYR A 175 -12.65 11.53 -11.09
CA TYR A 175 -12.76 10.90 -9.78
C TYR A 175 -13.72 11.70 -8.90
N VAL A 176 -14.51 11.00 -8.09
CA VAL A 176 -15.35 11.61 -7.05
C VAL A 176 -14.69 11.36 -5.70
N GLY A 177 -14.37 12.44 -4.99
CA GLY A 177 -13.74 12.40 -3.68
C GLY A 177 -14.57 13.10 -2.62
N GLN A 178 -14.29 12.79 -1.36
CA GLN A 178 -14.84 13.52 -0.21
C GLN A 178 -13.93 14.70 0.14
N VAL A 179 -14.52 15.86 0.43
CA VAL A 179 -13.79 17.06 0.83
C VAL A 179 -13.36 16.90 2.29
N GLY A 180 -12.09 17.21 2.57
CA GLY A 180 -11.51 17.11 3.92
C GLY A 180 -10.95 15.74 4.29
N VAL A 181 -10.88 14.79 3.34
CA VAL A 181 -10.28 13.47 3.56
C VAL A 181 -9.08 13.29 2.64
N TRP A 182 -8.01 12.71 3.18
CA TRP A 182 -6.83 12.36 2.39
C TRP A 182 -7.15 11.29 1.35
N MET A 183 -6.85 11.57 0.08
CA MET A 183 -7.02 10.63 -1.02
C MET A 183 -5.69 10.28 -1.67
N PRO A 184 -5.49 9.01 -2.06
CA PRO A 184 -4.34 8.63 -2.86
C PRO A 184 -4.30 9.42 -4.17
N PHE A 185 -3.11 9.87 -4.54
CA PHE A 185 -2.87 10.53 -5.82
C PHE A 185 -2.95 9.51 -6.95
N GLU A 186 -3.82 9.75 -7.95
CA GLU A 186 -4.17 8.81 -9.02
C GLU A 186 -4.50 7.39 -8.52
N PRO A 187 -5.66 7.22 -7.85
CA PRO A 187 -6.03 5.92 -7.35
C PRO A 187 -6.32 4.98 -8.52
N ASN A 188 -5.62 3.84 -8.56
CA ASN A 188 -5.80 2.85 -9.62
C ASN A 188 -7.25 2.33 -9.57
N ALA A 189 -7.97 2.42 -10.69
CA ALA A 189 -9.37 1.96 -10.79
C ALA A 189 -9.58 0.57 -10.17
N TYR A 190 -8.68 -0.38 -10.40
CA TYR A 190 -8.81 -1.75 -9.85
C TYR A 190 -8.65 -1.87 -8.34
N LYS A 191 -7.95 -0.93 -7.70
CA LYS A 191 -7.78 -0.89 -6.23
C LYS A 191 -8.80 0.02 -5.55
N THR A 192 -9.48 0.84 -6.34
CA THR A 192 -10.49 1.79 -5.88
C THR A 192 -11.84 1.08 -5.93
N GLY A 193 -12.68 1.24 -4.92
CA GLY A 193 -13.89 0.44 -4.77
C GLY A 193 -14.84 0.48 -5.99
N LYS A 194 -15.70 1.49 -6.05
CA LYS A 194 -16.75 1.58 -7.08
C LYS A 194 -16.16 2.22 -8.35
N VAL A 195 -15.95 1.41 -9.39
CA VAL A 195 -15.58 1.87 -10.73
C VAL A 195 -16.79 1.78 -11.65
N GLU A 196 -17.13 2.91 -12.29
CA GLU A 196 -18.10 2.95 -13.38
C GLU A 196 -17.35 3.34 -14.66
N PHE A 197 -17.48 2.54 -15.70
CA PHE A 197 -16.99 2.78 -17.06
C PHE A 197 -18.08 3.47 -17.90
N MET A 198 -17.68 4.13 -18.99
CA MET A 198 -18.64 4.72 -19.94
C MET A 198 -19.46 3.66 -20.66
N GLU A 199 -18.84 2.52 -21.01
CA GLU A 199 -19.51 1.46 -21.75
C GLU A 199 -20.35 0.57 -20.81
N PRO A 200 -21.68 0.49 -21.02
CA PRO A 200 -22.55 -0.31 -20.16
C PRO A 200 -22.23 -1.81 -20.23
N GLU A 201 -21.72 -2.30 -21.37
CA GLU A 201 -21.28 -3.69 -21.51
C GLU A 201 -20.02 -3.97 -20.67
N LEU A 202 -19.08 -3.02 -20.63
CA LEU A 202 -17.87 -3.15 -19.82
C LEU A 202 -18.20 -3.10 -18.31
N ASN A 203 -19.18 -2.28 -17.92
CA ASN A 203 -19.70 -2.28 -16.55
C ASN A 203 -20.28 -3.65 -16.17
N ARG A 204 -21.09 -4.25 -17.05
CA ARG A 204 -21.65 -5.57 -16.82
C ARG A 204 -20.56 -6.63 -16.70
N LEU A 205 -19.58 -6.60 -17.60
CA LEU A 205 -18.45 -7.52 -17.58
C LEU A 205 -17.61 -7.39 -16.30
N HIS A 206 -17.38 -6.17 -15.82
CA HIS A 206 -16.65 -5.92 -14.58
C HIS A 206 -17.42 -6.42 -13.35
N GLN A 207 -18.73 -6.17 -13.28
CA GLN A 207 -19.59 -6.69 -12.21
C GLN A 207 -19.63 -8.23 -12.22
N GLU A 208 -19.74 -8.84 -13.41
CA GLU A 208 -19.69 -10.30 -13.56
C GLU A 208 -18.34 -10.87 -13.12
N LYS A 209 -17.22 -10.19 -13.44
CA LYS A 209 -15.88 -10.58 -12.98
C LYS A 209 -15.77 -10.54 -11.46
N ILE A 210 -16.19 -9.45 -10.82
CA ILE A 210 -16.19 -9.33 -9.35
C ILE A 210 -17.06 -10.41 -8.71
N ALA A 211 -18.25 -10.67 -9.26
CA ALA A 211 -19.14 -11.71 -8.77
C ALA A 211 -18.52 -13.11 -8.90
N ASN A 212 -17.79 -13.38 -10.00
CA ASN A 212 -17.07 -14.63 -10.20
C ASN A 212 -15.88 -14.78 -9.25
N GLU A 213 -15.10 -13.71 -9.02
CA GLU A 213 -14.01 -13.71 -8.05
C GLU A 213 -14.53 -13.94 -6.62
N MET A 214 -15.66 -13.34 -6.26
CA MET A 214 -16.32 -13.54 -4.97
C MET A 214 -16.78 -15.00 -4.80
N LYS A 215 -17.47 -15.56 -5.80
CA LYS A 215 -17.88 -16.98 -5.79
C LYS A 215 -16.67 -17.93 -5.72
N ALA A 216 -15.59 -17.62 -6.43
CA ALA A 216 -14.38 -18.41 -6.38
C ALA A 216 -13.74 -18.39 -4.99
N LYS A 217 -13.72 -17.23 -4.32
CA LYS A 217 -13.24 -17.09 -2.95
C LYS A 217 -14.12 -17.84 -1.95
N GLU A 218 -15.45 -17.74 -2.06
CA GLU A 218 -16.40 -18.49 -1.23
C GLU A 218 -16.20 -20.00 -1.38
N ALA A 219 -16.11 -20.50 -2.63
CA ALA A 219 -15.86 -21.91 -2.89
C ALA A 219 -14.49 -22.38 -2.36
N PHE A 220 -13.48 -21.51 -2.39
CA PHE A 220 -12.16 -21.79 -1.81
C PHE A 220 -12.23 -21.86 -0.27
N ASP A 221 -12.91 -20.91 0.37
CA ASP A 221 -13.10 -20.88 1.82
C ASP A 221 -13.93 -22.08 2.31
N GLU A 222 -14.95 -22.50 1.55
CA GLU A 222 -15.69 -23.73 1.80
C GLU A 222 -14.83 -24.98 1.68
N ARG A 223 -13.97 -25.05 0.64
CA ARG A 223 -13.01 -26.16 0.49
C ARG A 223 -12.02 -26.22 1.64
N ILE A 224 -11.52 -25.07 2.11
CA ILE A 224 -10.65 -25.02 3.29
C ILE A 224 -11.40 -25.50 4.53
N LYS A 225 -12.64 -25.05 4.75
CA LYS A 225 -13.46 -25.51 5.88
C LYS A 225 -13.73 -27.01 5.82
N ALA A 226 -14.06 -27.55 4.65
CA ALA A 226 -14.29 -28.97 4.44
C ALA A 226 -13.01 -29.80 4.66
N ALA A 227 -11.87 -29.35 4.13
CA ALA A 227 -10.58 -30.00 4.33
C ALA A 227 -10.17 -29.98 5.81
N LYS A 228 -10.38 -28.87 6.52
CA LYS A 228 -10.16 -28.76 7.98
C LYS A 228 -11.06 -29.74 8.74
N ARG A 229 -12.36 -29.80 8.44
CA ARG A 229 -13.29 -30.75 9.06
C ARG A 229 -12.84 -32.20 8.86
N LYS A 230 -12.49 -32.57 7.62
CA LYS A 230 -12.03 -33.92 7.29
C LYS A 230 -10.72 -34.28 7.99
N ALA A 231 -9.75 -33.37 8.01
CA ALA A 231 -8.49 -33.59 8.73
C ALA A 231 -8.70 -33.81 10.24
N ILE A 232 -9.71 -33.15 10.82
CA ILE A 232 -10.05 -33.29 12.23
C ILE A 232 -10.82 -34.58 12.50
N GLU A 233 -11.74 -34.97 11.62
CA GLU A 233 -12.42 -36.28 11.68
C GLU A 233 -11.41 -37.44 11.57
N GLU A 234 -10.47 -37.36 10.63
CA GLU A 234 -9.38 -38.33 10.50
C GLU A 234 -8.47 -38.35 11.73
N ASN A 235 -8.23 -37.20 12.37
CA ASN A 235 -7.48 -37.14 13.63
C ASN A 235 -8.27 -37.74 14.80
N ILE A 236 -9.58 -37.51 14.90
CA ILE A 236 -10.45 -38.14 15.91
C ILE A 236 -10.46 -39.66 15.73
N GLU A 237 -10.58 -40.14 14.49
CA GLU A 237 -10.60 -41.57 14.19
C GLU A 237 -9.26 -42.24 14.49
N LYS A 238 -8.14 -41.60 14.14
CA LYS A 238 -6.79 -42.05 14.50
C LYS A 238 -6.58 -42.06 16.01
N ALA A 239 -7.02 -41.02 16.72
CA ALA A 239 -6.92 -40.94 18.18
C ALA A 239 -7.74 -42.04 18.89
N ARG A 240 -8.95 -42.34 18.39
CA ARG A 240 -9.77 -43.46 18.88
C ARG A 240 -9.10 -44.82 18.64
N LYS A 241 -8.47 -45.02 17.48
CA LYS A 241 -7.77 -46.28 17.15
C LYS A 241 -6.44 -46.44 17.89
N SER A 242 -5.75 -45.34 18.19
CA SER A 242 -4.42 -45.37 18.83
C SER A 242 -4.45 -45.19 20.36
N GLY A 243 -5.61 -44.98 20.97
CA GLY A 243 -5.76 -44.80 22.43
C GLY A 243 -5.03 -43.59 23.01
N ASN A 244 -4.70 -42.58 22.19
CA ASN A 244 -3.91 -41.42 22.59
C ASN A 244 -4.81 -40.19 22.77
N LYS A 245 -4.59 -39.37 23.82
CA LYS A 245 -5.47 -38.23 24.17
C LYS A 245 -5.46 -37.17 23.05
N LEU A 246 -6.67 -36.75 22.63
CA LEU A 246 -6.85 -35.65 21.66
C LEU A 246 -6.28 -34.35 22.23
N THR A 247 -5.39 -33.69 21.50
CA THR A 247 -4.76 -32.43 21.93
C THR A 247 -5.44 -31.18 21.34
N GLN A 248 -6.35 -31.32 20.36
CA GLN A 248 -7.01 -30.18 19.68
C GLN A 248 -8.51 -30.46 19.40
N SER A 249 -9.38 -29.49 19.70
CA SER A 249 -10.84 -29.47 19.43
C SER A 249 -11.22 -28.15 18.73
N ILE A 250 -12.44 -28.06 18.17
CA ILE A 250 -12.93 -26.90 17.40
C ILE A 250 -13.88 -26.04 18.26
N ASP A 251 -13.82 -24.71 18.11
CA ASP A 251 -14.85 -23.77 18.60
C ASP A 251 -16.00 -23.55 17.58
N GLU A 252 -17.11 -22.93 17.99
CA GLU A 252 -18.29 -22.68 17.14
C GLU A 252 -17.99 -21.85 15.87
N GLN A 253 -16.85 -21.18 15.80
CA GLN A 253 -16.41 -20.40 14.62
C GLN A 253 -15.39 -21.13 13.72
N GLY A 254 -15.01 -22.36 14.05
CA GLY A 254 -14.15 -23.18 13.20
C GLY A 254 -12.65 -22.96 13.37
N ASN A 255 -12.20 -22.41 14.51
CA ASN A 255 -10.80 -22.29 14.86
C ASN A 255 -10.34 -23.47 15.74
N LEU A 256 -9.05 -23.79 15.65
CA LEU A 256 -8.42 -24.89 16.41
C LEU A 256 -8.08 -24.41 17.83
N VAL A 257 -8.63 -25.06 18.85
CA VAL A 257 -8.38 -24.78 20.27
C VAL A 257 -7.74 -26.01 20.94
N GLY A 258 -6.68 -25.82 21.72
CA GLY A 258 -6.01 -26.92 22.43
C GLY A 258 -6.82 -27.46 23.60
N VAL A 259 -6.99 -28.79 23.70
CA VAL A 259 -7.83 -29.48 24.72
C VAL A 259 -7.08 -29.67 26.04
N ASN A 260 -6.46 -28.61 26.58
CA ASN A 260 -5.72 -28.71 27.85
C ASN A 260 -6.56 -28.37 29.08
N ASN A 261 -7.88 -28.16 28.97
CA ASN A 261 -8.69 -27.78 30.13
C ASN A 261 -10.18 -28.16 30.05
N MET A 262 -10.51 -29.39 29.63
CA MET A 262 -11.86 -29.93 29.83
C MET A 262 -11.79 -31.28 30.55
N ASN A 263 -12.29 -31.30 31.79
CA ASN A 263 -12.41 -32.50 32.62
C ASN A 263 -13.58 -33.34 32.08
N PHE A 264 -13.31 -34.59 31.68
CA PHE A 264 -14.28 -35.47 31.01
C PHE A 264 -15.04 -36.40 31.98
N ASP A 265 -14.76 -36.36 33.28
CA ASP A 265 -15.37 -37.28 34.26
C ASP A 265 -16.80 -36.89 34.70
N ASP A 266 -17.29 -35.68 34.36
CA ASP A 266 -18.61 -35.18 34.81
C ASP A 266 -19.71 -35.19 33.73
N ARG A 267 -19.54 -35.92 32.61
CA ARG A 267 -20.62 -36.10 31.63
C ARG A 267 -21.15 -37.51 31.65
N GLU A 268 -22.14 -37.75 32.51
CA GLU A 268 -23.09 -38.84 32.27
C GLU A 268 -23.75 -38.64 30.90
N VAL A 269 -23.76 -39.72 30.13
CA VAL A 269 -24.38 -39.77 28.80
C VAL A 269 -25.86 -39.46 28.97
N ALA A 270 -26.35 -38.39 28.35
CA ALA A 270 -27.75 -38.01 28.42
C ALA A 270 -28.64 -39.12 27.85
N ASP A 271 -29.31 -39.85 28.72
CA ASP A 271 -30.42 -40.75 28.38
C ASP A 271 -31.58 -39.94 27.78
N ASP A 272 -32.37 -40.57 26.92
CA ASP A 272 -33.45 -39.93 26.14
C ASP A 272 -34.46 -39.15 27.01
N LYS A 273 -34.62 -39.50 28.29
CA LYS A 273 -35.45 -38.74 29.25
C LYS A 273 -34.91 -37.35 29.58
N GLY A 274 -33.59 -37.18 29.64
CA GLY A 274 -32.95 -35.88 29.91
C GLY A 274 -33.06 -34.91 28.73
N ARG A 275 -33.20 -35.45 27.50
CA ARG A 275 -33.48 -34.64 26.31
C ARG A 275 -34.92 -34.12 26.32
N GLU A 276 -35.88 -34.97 26.67
CA GLU A 276 -37.30 -34.56 26.77
C GLU A 276 -37.53 -33.49 27.86
N GLU A 277 -36.82 -33.58 29.00
CA GLU A 277 -36.90 -32.55 30.04
C GLU A 277 -36.28 -31.22 29.61
N HIS A 278 -35.15 -31.26 28.89
CA HIS A 278 -34.53 -30.06 28.35
C HIS A 278 -35.41 -29.41 27.27
N GLU A 279 -36.02 -30.18 26.38
CA GLU A 279 -36.93 -29.66 25.35
C GLU A 279 -38.18 -29.02 25.98
N LYS A 280 -38.73 -29.62 27.04
CA LYS A 280 -39.82 -29.00 27.82
C LYS A 280 -39.40 -27.68 28.46
N GLN A 281 -38.23 -27.60 29.09
CA GLN A 281 -37.74 -26.36 29.69
C GLN A 281 -37.50 -25.26 28.65
N VAL A 282 -37.02 -25.62 27.46
CA VAL A 282 -36.81 -24.65 26.37
C VAL A 282 -38.14 -24.12 25.85
N MET A 283 -39.16 -24.98 25.73
CA MET A 283 -40.51 -24.58 25.33
C MET A 283 -41.19 -23.70 26.38
N GLU A 284 -41.10 -24.03 27.67
CA GLU A 284 -41.63 -23.19 28.75
C GLU A 284 -40.95 -21.82 28.82
N ASN A 285 -39.63 -21.77 28.63
CA ASN A 285 -38.89 -20.50 28.59
C ASN A 285 -39.25 -19.66 27.36
N ALA A 286 -39.49 -20.30 26.22
CA ALA A 286 -39.95 -19.61 25.00
C ALA A 286 -41.37 -19.05 25.16
N GLU A 287 -42.27 -19.79 25.81
CA GLU A 287 -43.63 -19.33 26.12
C GLU A 287 -43.63 -18.19 27.14
N ALA A 288 -42.79 -18.26 28.18
CA ALA A 288 -42.60 -17.20 29.15
C ALA A 288 -42.05 -15.91 28.49
N PHE A 289 -41.13 -16.05 27.54
CA PHE A 289 -40.61 -14.93 26.76
C PHE A 289 -41.68 -14.33 25.83
N ALA A 290 -42.52 -15.17 25.21
CA ALA A 290 -43.62 -14.71 24.36
C ALA A 290 -44.74 -14.00 25.14
N GLN A 291 -45.00 -14.41 26.39
CA GLN A 291 -45.95 -13.71 27.26
C GLN A 291 -45.40 -12.36 27.75
N LYS A 292 -44.10 -12.27 28.02
CA LYS A 292 -43.44 -11.02 28.44
C LYS A 292 -43.45 -9.94 27.36
N ASN A 293 -43.42 -10.35 26.08
CA ASN A 293 -43.44 -9.44 24.93
C ASN A 293 -44.86 -9.13 24.38
N LYS A 294 -45.93 -9.53 25.07
CA LYS A 294 -47.32 -9.22 24.71
C LYS A 294 -47.96 -8.13 25.59
N VAL A 295 -47.22 -7.57 26.54
CA VAL A 295 -47.73 -6.55 27.49
C VAL A 295 -47.07 -5.18 27.30
N ASP A 296 -46.27 -4.99 26.24
CA ASP A 296 -45.83 -3.66 25.77
C ASP A 296 -46.49 -3.31 24.42
#